data_AF-A0A9D4T6R6-F1
#
_entry.id   AF-A0A9D4T6R6-F1
#
_cell.length_a   1.000
_cell.length_b   1.000
_cell.length_c   1.000
_cell.angle_alpha   90.00
_cell.angle_beta   90.00
_cell.angle_gamma   90.00
#
_symmetry.space_group_name_H-M   'P 1'
#
loop_
_entity.id
_entity.type
_entity.pdbx_description
1 polymer ?
#
loop_
_entity_poly.entity_id
_entity_poly.type
_entity_poly.pdbx_seq_one_letter_code
_entity_poly.pdbx_strand_id
1 'polypeptide(L)'
;MGGAGPDRPEIPLEPLDLVWAKCRGYPWYPALIINPEMPRGGFTQNGVPIPVPPEEVLGLRANYPEPVYLVLFFDTKRTWQWLPRNKLEPLGVDTARDKAKLVESKKPAERKAVKKAYENAILHRCRVTGQSTGLSGDSSGDDQ
;
A
#
# COMPACT_ATOMS: atom_id res chain seq x y z
N MET A 1 -17.02 30.19 -14.46
CA MET A 1 -17.44 28.96 -15.17
C MET A 1 -16.49 27.85 -14.77
N GLY A 2 -16.98 26.84 -14.06
CA GLY A 2 -16.18 25.70 -13.62
C GLY A 2 -16.00 24.71 -14.77
N GLY A 3 -14.76 24.52 -15.22
CA GLY A 3 -14.39 23.38 -16.05
C GLY A 3 -13.96 22.25 -15.13
N ALA A 4 -14.85 21.31 -14.85
CA ALA A 4 -14.42 19.98 -14.45
C ALA A 4 -13.61 19.42 -15.62
N GLY A 5 -12.30 19.22 -15.42
CA GLY A 5 -11.47 18.48 -16.37
C GLY A 5 -12.06 17.08 -16.60
N PRO A 6 -11.70 16.38 -17.68
CA PRO A 6 -12.28 15.07 -17.96
C PRO A 6 -12.07 14.16 -16.74
N ASP A 7 -13.19 13.69 -16.17
CA ASP A 7 -13.22 12.70 -15.11
C ASP A 7 -12.44 11.49 -15.62
N ARG A 8 -11.16 11.41 -15.25
CA ARG A 8 -10.35 10.24 -15.59
C ARG A 8 -11.03 9.06 -14.90
N PRO A 9 -11.36 7.98 -15.62
CA PRO A 9 -12.00 6.83 -15.00
C PRO A 9 -11.15 6.38 -13.81
N GLU A 10 -11.77 6.34 -12.63
CA GLU A 10 -11.10 5.85 -11.43
C GLU A 10 -10.65 4.42 -11.69
N ILE A 11 -9.36 4.15 -11.52
CA ILE A 11 -8.81 2.80 -11.66
C ILE A 11 -9.50 1.90 -10.61
N PRO A 12 -10.19 0.81 -11.00
CA PRO A 12 -10.76 -0.13 -10.05
C PRO A 12 -9.69 -0.67 -9.11
N LEU A 13 -10.07 -0.93 -7.86
CA LEU A 13 -9.16 -1.46 -6.84
C LEU A 13 -9.65 -2.82 -6.40
N GLU A 14 -8.76 -3.80 -6.45
CA GLU A 14 -9.03 -5.20 -6.12
C GLU A 14 -8.23 -5.65 -4.89
N PRO A 15 -8.63 -6.74 -4.22
CA PRO A 15 -7.79 -7.36 -3.21
C PRO A 15 -6.39 -7.66 -3.73
N LEU A 16 -5.39 -7.42 -2.87
CA LEU A 16 -3.97 -7.58 -3.13
C LEU A 16 -3.34 -6.48 -4.01
N ASP A 17 -4.11 -5.46 -4.41
CA ASP A 17 -3.52 -4.27 -5.02
C ASP A 17 -2.71 -3.47 -4.00
N LEU A 18 -1.60 -2.91 -4.49
CA LEU A 18 -0.84 -1.91 -3.75
C LEU A 18 -1.47 -0.54 -3.94
N VAL A 19 -1.65 0.17 -2.82
CA VAL A 19 -2.28 1.48 -2.81
C VAL A 19 -1.53 2.44 -1.90
N TRP A 20 -1.63 3.71 -2.25
CA TRP A 20 -1.50 4.80 -1.30
C TRP A 20 -2.80 4.93 -0.55
N ALA A 21 -2.75 4.93 0.77
CA ALA A 21 -3.89 5.06 1.65
C ALA A 21 -3.78 6.34 2.49
N LYS A 22 -4.90 7.07 2.63
CA LYS A 22 -4.96 8.35 3.33
C LYS A 22 -5.81 8.30 4.59
N CYS A 23 -5.15 8.35 5.74
CA CYS A 23 -5.81 8.59 7.03
C CYS A 23 -5.87 10.09 7.35
N ARG A 24 -6.82 10.48 8.21
CA ARG A 24 -6.92 11.86 8.73
C ARG A 24 -5.71 12.15 9.62
N GLY A 25 -5.02 13.28 9.38
CA GLY A 25 -3.86 13.70 10.18
C GLY A 25 -2.52 13.06 9.81
N TYR A 26 -2.49 12.13 8.85
CA TYR A 26 -1.27 11.44 8.38
C TYR A 26 -1.01 11.74 6.90
N PRO A 27 0.23 11.66 6.39
CA PRO A 27 0.49 11.69 4.95
C PRO A 27 -0.14 10.49 4.24
N TRP A 28 -0.17 10.50 2.91
CA TRP A 28 -0.43 9.27 2.15
C TRP A 28 0.62 8.22 2.49
N TYR A 29 0.17 6.99 2.75
CA TYR A 29 1.05 5.91 3.22
C TYR A 29 0.84 4.62 2.41
N PRO A 30 1.90 3.88 2.05
CA PRO A 30 1.78 2.63 1.31
C PRO A 30 1.04 1.53 2.10
N ALA A 31 0.09 0.87 1.45
CA ALA A 31 -0.69 -0.22 1.99
C ALA A 31 -1.02 -1.28 0.92
N LEU A 32 -1.42 -2.46 1.39
CA LEU A 32 -1.93 -3.57 0.58
C LEU A 32 -3.43 -3.73 0.84
N ILE A 33 -4.25 -3.82 -0.19
CA ILE A 33 -5.67 -4.18 -0.03
C ILE A 33 -5.77 -5.65 0.35
N ILE A 34 -6.57 -5.98 1.36
CA ILE A 34 -6.75 -7.35 1.83
C ILE A 34 -8.21 -7.75 1.65
N ASN A 35 -8.43 -8.96 1.13
CA ASN A 35 -9.77 -9.55 1.09
C ASN A 35 -10.18 -9.90 2.53
N PRO A 36 -11.23 -9.28 3.10
CA PRO A 36 -11.69 -9.61 4.45
C PRO A 36 -12.24 -11.04 4.58
N GLU A 37 -12.65 -11.66 3.47
CA GLU A 37 -13.19 -13.02 3.40
C GLU A 37 -12.12 -14.07 3.09
N MET A 38 -10.82 -13.70 3.15
CA MET A 38 -9.74 -14.64 2.89
C MET A 38 -9.72 -15.81 3.89
N PRO A 39 -9.21 -17.01 3.48
CA PRO A 39 -9.14 -18.18 4.36
C PRO A 39 -8.41 -17.90 5.68
N ARG A 40 -9.02 -18.29 6.80
CA ARG A 40 -8.47 -18.06 8.15
C ARG A 40 -7.23 -18.90 8.45
N GLY A 41 -7.05 -20.03 7.75
CA GLY A 41 -5.88 -20.91 7.88
C GLY A 41 -4.60 -20.35 7.26
N GLY A 42 -4.63 -19.12 6.73
CA GLY A 42 -3.52 -18.52 6.00
C GLY A 42 -3.73 -18.60 4.49
N PHE A 43 -3.10 -17.65 3.79
CA PHE A 43 -3.18 -17.52 2.34
C PHE A 43 -1.81 -17.10 1.81
N THR A 44 -1.39 -17.67 0.69
CA THR A 44 -0.18 -17.25 -0.02
C THR A 44 -0.55 -16.70 -1.38
N GLN A 45 0.02 -15.55 -1.72
CA GLN A 45 -0.06 -14.98 -3.06
C GLN A 45 1.26 -15.29 -3.78
N ASN A 46 1.25 -16.23 -4.73
CA ASN A 46 2.44 -16.65 -5.47
C ASN A 46 3.63 -17.00 -4.54
N GLY A 47 3.37 -17.72 -3.44
CA GLY A 47 4.38 -18.09 -2.45
C GLY A 47 4.69 -17.03 -1.39
N VAL A 48 4.15 -15.81 -1.49
CA VAL A 48 4.28 -14.78 -0.47
C VAL A 48 3.13 -14.90 0.54
N PRO A 49 3.40 -15.12 1.84
CA PRO A 49 2.34 -15.20 2.84
C PRO A 49 1.64 -13.84 3.01
N ILE A 50 0.31 -13.87 2.94
CA ILE A 50 -0.54 -12.70 3.18
C ILE A 50 -1.06 -12.78 4.63
N PRO A 51 -0.84 -11.74 5.45
CA PRO A 51 -1.34 -11.70 6.82
C PRO A 51 -2.87 -11.83 6.86
N VAL A 52 -3.36 -12.67 7.77
CA VAL A 52 -4.80 -12.84 8.01
C VAL A 52 -5.28 -11.71 8.94
N PRO A 53 -6.35 -10.98 8.60
CA PRO A 53 -6.91 -9.94 9.47
C PRO A 53 -7.39 -10.52 10.81
N PRO A 54 -7.05 -9.93 11.97
CA PRO A 54 -7.66 -10.30 13.24
C PRO A 54 -9.19 -10.16 13.22
N GLU A 55 -9.90 -10.92 14.05
CA GLU A 55 -11.37 -10.90 14.07
C GLU A 55 -11.90 -9.56 14.57
N GLU A 56 -11.24 -8.95 15.56
CA GLU A 56 -11.60 -7.61 16.03
C GLU A 56 -11.49 -6.57 14.92
N VAL A 57 -10.50 -6.70 14.01
CA VAL A 57 -10.33 -5.81 12.86
C VAL A 57 -11.46 -6.00 11.86
N LEU A 58 -11.88 -7.24 11.60
CA LEU A 58 -13.00 -7.52 10.71
C LEU A 58 -14.32 -6.96 11.26
N GLY A 59 -14.56 -7.10 12.56
CA GLY A 59 -15.76 -6.58 13.23
C GLY A 59 -15.90 -5.05 13.12
N LEU A 60 -14.79 -4.32 13.05
CA LEU A 60 -14.82 -2.86 12.86
C LEU A 60 -15.44 -2.41 11.53
N ARG A 61 -15.64 -3.31 10.56
CA ARG A 61 -16.33 -3.01 9.31
C ARG A 61 -17.74 -2.46 9.54
N ALA A 62 -18.43 -2.94 10.57
CA ALA A 62 -19.80 -2.53 10.90
C ALA A 62 -19.94 -1.03 11.22
N ASN A 63 -18.83 -0.36 11.56
CA ASN A 63 -18.81 1.08 11.83
C ASN A 63 -18.88 1.94 10.56
N TYR A 64 -18.79 1.33 9.37
CA TYR A 64 -18.77 2.03 8.09
C TYR A 64 -20.06 1.72 7.31
N PRO A 65 -20.98 2.69 7.17
CA PRO A 65 -22.22 2.49 6.42
C PRO A 65 -21.98 2.42 4.90
N GLU A 66 -20.84 2.92 4.44
CA GLU A 66 -20.46 2.98 3.03
C GLU A 66 -19.50 1.83 2.65
N PRO A 67 -19.37 1.50 1.35
CA PRO A 67 -18.35 0.58 0.85
C PRO A 67 -16.93 1.04 1.20
N VAL A 68 -16.26 0.27 2.05
CA VAL A 68 -14.84 0.46 2.41
C VAL A 68 -13.99 -0.76 2.03
N TYR A 69 -12.69 -0.53 1.91
CA TYR A 69 -11.67 -1.54 1.70
C TYR A 69 -10.90 -1.77 2.99
N LEU A 70 -10.53 -3.02 3.25
CA LEU A 70 -9.57 -3.34 4.29
C LEU A 70 -8.16 -3.19 3.71
N VAL A 71 -7.34 -2.37 4.35
CA VAL A 71 -5.94 -2.18 3.98
C VAL A 71 -5.01 -2.54 5.12
N LEU A 72 -3.82 -3.05 4.76
CA LEU A 72 -2.72 -3.34 5.65
C LEU A 72 -1.52 -2.47 5.30
N PHE A 73 -1.15 -1.55 6.19
CA PHE A 73 -0.04 -0.64 5.96
C PHE A 73 1.32 -1.37 5.96
N PHE A 74 2.26 -0.86 5.16
CA PHE A 74 3.67 -1.27 5.17
C PHE A 74 4.49 -0.53 6.26
N ASP A 75 3.85 -0.15 7.35
CA ASP A 75 4.50 0.40 8.54
C ASP A 75 5.08 -0.71 9.43
N THR A 76 5.85 -0.33 10.45
CA THR A 76 6.50 -1.28 11.36
C THR A 76 5.49 -2.14 12.12
N LYS A 77 4.33 -1.57 12.47
CA LYS A 77 3.31 -2.24 13.27
C LYS A 77 2.36 -3.10 12.46
N ARG A 78 2.44 -3.05 11.12
CA ARG A 78 1.49 -3.74 10.22
C ARG A 78 0.06 -3.36 10.58
N THR A 79 -0.20 -2.05 10.57
CA THR A 79 -1.48 -1.48 11.00
C THR A 79 -2.59 -1.79 10.00
N TRP A 80 -3.73 -2.26 10.50
CA TRP A 80 -4.95 -2.50 9.73
C TRP A 80 -5.86 -1.27 9.73
N GLN A 81 -6.52 -1.00 8.61
CA GLN A 81 -7.49 0.10 8.54
C GLN A 81 -8.57 -0.18 7.50
N TRP A 82 -9.80 0.20 7.83
CA TRP A 82 -10.89 0.31 6.86
C TRP A 82 -10.91 1.72 6.27
N LEU A 83 -10.89 1.84 4.94
CA LEU A 83 -10.91 3.13 4.23
C LEU A 83 -11.86 3.11 3.03
N PRO A 84 -12.62 4.19 2.78
CA PRO A 84 -13.43 4.32 1.58
C PRO A 84 -12.56 4.52 0.31
N ARG A 85 -13.16 4.26 -0.85
CA ARG A 85 -12.48 4.32 -2.16
C ARG A 85 -11.75 5.64 -2.42
N ASN A 86 -12.35 6.77 -2.02
CA ASN A 86 -11.80 8.12 -2.20
C ASN A 86 -10.57 8.43 -1.31
N LYS A 87 -10.19 7.51 -0.41
CA LYS A 87 -8.97 7.58 0.40
C LYS A 87 -7.88 6.65 -0.10
N LEU A 88 -8.06 6.06 -1.27
CA LEU A 88 -7.13 5.12 -1.87
C LEU A 88 -6.75 5.58 -3.29
N GLU A 89 -5.47 5.47 -3.61
CA GLU A 89 -4.95 5.65 -4.96
C GLU A 89 -4.00 4.50 -5.32
N PRO A 90 -3.98 3.99 -6.56
CA PRO A 90 -3.04 2.95 -6.96
C PRO A 90 -1.59 3.36 -6.73
N LEU A 91 -0.78 2.44 -6.22
CA LEU A 91 0.66 2.62 -5.98
C LEU A 91 1.47 1.84 -7.01
N GLY A 92 2.50 2.48 -7.57
CA GLY A 92 3.41 1.82 -8.50
C GLY A 92 2.86 1.67 -9.92
N VAL A 93 1.81 2.43 -10.25
CA VAL A 93 1.20 2.55 -11.59
C VAL A 93 1.65 3.84 -12.28
N ASP A 94 1.70 4.95 -11.52
CA ASP A 94 2.10 6.27 -12.02
C ASP A 94 3.27 6.81 -11.20
N THR A 95 4.47 6.72 -11.78
CA THR A 95 5.72 7.14 -11.16
C THR A 95 5.73 8.60 -10.70
N ALA A 96 5.05 9.50 -11.41
CA ALA A 96 5.02 10.91 -11.04
C ALA A 96 4.15 11.12 -9.78
N ARG A 97 3.01 10.43 -9.69
CA ARG A 97 2.15 10.44 -8.50
C ARG A 97 2.83 9.80 -7.29
N ASP A 98 3.52 8.69 -7.49
CA ASP A 98 4.27 8.01 -6.42
C ASP A 98 5.36 8.94 -5.86
N LYS A 99 6.15 9.58 -6.74
CA LYS A 99 7.17 10.56 -6.34
C LYS A 99 6.58 11.74 -5.59
N ALA A 100 5.43 12.26 -6.01
CA ALA A 100 4.76 13.36 -5.32
C ALA A 100 4.34 12.97 -3.88
N LYS A 101 3.80 11.77 -3.69
CA LYS A 101 3.39 11.28 -2.36
C LYS A 101 4.58 11.01 -1.43
N LEU A 102 5.70 10.53 -1.97
CA LEU A 102 6.93 10.31 -1.20
C LEU A 102 7.49 11.60 -0.55
N VAL A 103 7.20 12.77 -1.13
CA VAL A 103 7.70 14.07 -0.65
C VAL A 103 6.62 14.96 -0.04
N GLU A 104 5.39 14.47 0.11
CA GLU A 104 4.24 15.25 0.58
C GLU A 104 4.45 15.82 2.00
N SER A 105 5.01 15.03 2.91
CA SER A 105 5.20 15.47 4.29
C SER A 105 6.37 16.45 4.43
N LYS A 106 6.10 17.57 5.11
CA LYS A 106 7.16 18.52 5.50
C LYS A 106 8.06 17.98 6.62
N LYS A 107 7.63 16.95 7.36
CA LYS A 107 8.40 16.38 8.48
C LYS A 107 9.40 15.32 7.98
N PRO A 108 10.72 15.46 8.26
CA PRO A 108 11.73 14.50 7.81
C PRO A 108 11.50 13.06 8.26
N ALA A 109 11.04 12.86 9.51
CA ALA A 109 10.78 11.53 10.06
C ALA A 109 9.64 10.82 9.31
N GLU A 110 8.55 11.53 9.01
CA GLU A 110 7.42 10.99 8.25
C GLU A 110 7.86 10.63 6.83
N ARG A 111 8.62 11.50 6.13
CA ARG A 111 9.15 11.18 4.80
C ARG A 111 10.02 9.92 4.80
N LYS A 112 10.90 9.77 5.80
CA LYS A 112 11.76 8.58 5.94
C LYS A 112 10.92 7.32 6.15
N ALA A 113 9.88 7.38 6.98
CA ALA A 113 8.98 6.27 7.23
C ALA A 113 8.18 5.88 5.98
N VAL A 114 7.60 6.86 5.28
CA VAL A 114 6.85 6.67 4.03
C VAL A 114 7.73 6.06 2.95
N LYS A 115 8.97 6.56 2.77
CA LYS A 115 9.92 6.00 1.80
C LYS A 115 10.24 4.54 2.09
N LYS A 116 10.54 4.19 3.35
CA LYS A 116 10.80 2.81 3.76
C LYS A 116 9.58 1.90 3.52
N ALA A 117 8.39 2.38 3.83
CA ALA A 117 7.15 1.64 3.57
C ALA A 117 6.92 1.42 2.07
N TYR A 118 7.27 2.40 1.23
CA TYR A 118 7.17 2.29 -0.22
C TYR A 118 8.15 1.23 -0.74
N GLU A 119 9.41 1.26 -0.30
CA GLU A 119 10.40 0.24 -0.63
C GLU A 119 9.91 -1.17 -0.26
N ASN A 120 9.32 -1.34 0.92
CA ASN A 120 8.72 -2.61 1.35
C ASN A 120 7.54 -3.04 0.46
N ALA A 121 6.69 -2.10 0.05
CA ALA A 121 5.57 -2.38 -0.86
C ALA A 121 6.07 -2.84 -2.24
N ILE A 122 7.07 -2.17 -2.80
CA ILE A 122 7.69 -2.57 -4.07
C ILE A 122 8.35 -3.93 -3.95
N LEU A 123 9.08 -4.20 -2.85
CA LEU A 123 9.68 -5.52 -2.59
C LEU A 123 8.62 -6.63 -2.50
N HIS A 124 7.48 -6.36 -1.85
CA HIS A 124 6.36 -7.29 -1.81
C HIS A 124 5.87 -7.61 -3.23
N ARG A 125 5.64 -6.59 -4.07
CA ARG A 125 5.24 -6.80 -5.47
C ARG A 125 6.24 -7.65 -6.24
N CYS A 126 7.54 -7.37 -6.13
CA CYS A 126 8.58 -8.13 -6.82
C CYS A 126 8.62 -9.59 -6.40
N ARG A 127 8.41 -9.88 -5.11
CA ARG A 127 8.30 -11.26 -4.61
C ARG A 127 7.06 -11.96 -5.17
N VAL A 128 5.93 -11.26 -5.25
CA VAL A 128 4.68 -11.81 -5.79
C VAL A 128 4.75 -12.05 -7.30
N THR A 129 5.40 -11.16 -8.06
CA THR A 129 5.49 -11.27 -9.53
C THR A 129 6.64 -12.15 -10.01
N GLY A 130 7.51 -12.62 -9.11
CA GLY A 130 8.71 -13.38 -9.46
C GLY A 130 9.76 -12.56 -10.21
N GLN A 131 9.61 -11.23 -10.30
CA GLN A 131 10.61 -10.35 -10.87
C GLN A 131 11.68 -10.10 -9.82
N SER A 132 12.88 -10.67 -10.01
CA SER A 132 14.06 -10.30 -9.24
C SER A 132 14.32 -8.82 -9.42
N THR A 133 14.22 -8.04 -8.33
CA THR A 133 14.75 -6.67 -8.34
C THR A 133 16.24 -6.79 -8.59
N GLY A 134 16.71 -6.36 -9.76
CA GLY A 134 18.14 -6.19 -10.09
C GLY A 134 18.82 -5.10 -9.26
N LEU A 135 18.60 -5.11 -7.95
CA LEU A 135 19.37 -4.39 -6.95
C LEU A 135 20.38 -5.38 -6.33
N SER A 136 21.07 -6.13 -7.19
CA SER A 136 22.41 -6.62 -6.87
C SER A 136 23.30 -5.39 -6.78
N GLY A 137 23.37 -4.81 -5.58
CA GLY A 137 24.43 -3.89 -5.22
C GLY A 137 25.74 -4.65 -5.38
N ASP A 138 26.40 -4.39 -6.50
CA ASP A 138 27.82 -4.64 -6.68
C ASP A 138 28.54 -3.92 -5.52
N SER A 139 28.93 -4.70 -4.51
CA SER A 139 30.02 -4.33 -3.63
C SER A 139 31.15 -5.26 -4.02
N SER A 140 31.79 -4.93 -5.14
CA SER A 140 33.15 -5.36 -5.42
C SER A 140 34.03 -4.87 -4.27
N GLY A 141 34.22 -5.73 -3.27
CA GLY A 141 35.43 -5.72 -2.49
C GLY A 141 36.51 -6.38 -3.33
N ASP A 142 37.54 -5.62 -3.67
CA ASP A 142 38.89 -6.16 -3.78
C ASP A 142 39.87 -5.05 -3.40
N ASP A 143 40.53 -5.29 -2.28
CA ASP A 143 41.75 -4.65 -1.81
C ASP A 143 42.89 -4.83 -2.83
N GLN A 144 43.56 -3.75 -3.20
CA GLN A 144 45.02 -3.69 -3.38
C GLN A 144 45.50 -2.23 -3.45
#